data_AF-A0AAF0U8M3-F1
#
_entry.id   AF-A0AAF0U8M3-F1
#
_cell.length_a   1.000
_cell.length_b   1.000
_cell.length_c   1.000
_cell.angle_alpha   90.00
_cell.angle_beta   90.00
_cell.angle_gamma   90.00
#
_symmetry.space_group_name_H-M   'P 1'
#
loop_
_entity.id
_entity.type
_entity.pdbx_description
1 polymer ?
#
loop_
_entity_poly.entity_id
_entity_poly.type
_entity_poly.pdbx_seq_one_letter_code
_entity_poly.pdbx_strand_id
1 'polypeptide(L)'
;MPEHTSDLLSCWIRRGGNKTQKKWWRIIPHCIWWTIWRERNGRNFEDIFNNIQKIKESCIATFYFWCKEHYVENAKQLVDLLGLL
;
A
#
# COMPACT_ATOMS: atom_id res chain seq x y z
N MET A 1 20.03 10.85 2.45
CA MET A 1 19.29 9.56 2.43
C MET A 1 18.74 9.35 3.84
N PRO A 2 17.47 8.95 4.06
CA PRO A 2 16.96 8.71 5.41
C PRO A 2 17.79 7.63 6.11
N GLU A 3 18.11 7.85 7.39
CA GLU A 3 18.97 6.97 8.19
C GLU A 3 18.21 5.77 8.75
N HIS A 4 16.95 6.00 9.17
CA HIS A 4 16.07 4.96 9.67
C HIS A 4 14.81 4.79 8.82
N THR A 5 14.18 3.62 8.94
CA THR A 5 12.89 3.33 8.30
C THR A 5 11.81 4.33 8.73
N SER A 6 11.84 4.79 9.99
CA SER A 6 10.96 5.86 10.50
C SER A 6 11.11 7.16 9.72
N ASP A 7 12.34 7.52 9.32
CA ASP A 7 12.62 8.77 8.60
C ASP A 7 12.11 8.68 7.17
N LEU A 8 12.27 7.49 6.55
CA LEU A 8 11.72 7.20 5.22
C LEU A 8 10.19 7.28 5.24
N LEU A 9 9.52 6.66 6.22
CA LEU A 9 8.08 6.73 6.40
C LEU A 9 7.61 8.16 6.65
N SER A 10 8.34 8.92 7.47
CA SER A 10 8.04 10.33 7.74
C SER A 10 8.14 11.18 6.48
N CYS A 11 9.16 10.97 5.66
CA CYS A 11 9.31 11.65 4.37
C CYS A 11 8.18 11.32 3.40
N TRP A 12 7.78 10.05 3.36
CA TRP A 12 6.66 9.57 2.55
C TRP A 12 5.34 10.24 2.94
N ILE A 13 4.98 10.20 4.23
CA ILE A 13 3.73 10.79 4.73
C ILE A 13 3.74 12.31 4.56
N ARG A 14 4.89 12.97 4.73
CA ARG A 14 5.03 14.43 4.55
C ARG A 14 4.77 14.86 3.11
N ARG A 15 5.16 14.05 2.12
CA ARG A 15 4.82 14.28 0.71
C ARG A 15 3.36 13.99 0.38
N GLY A 16 2.66 13.24 1.22
CA GLY A 16 1.24 12.96 1.05
C GLY A 16 0.42 14.24 1.14
N GLY A 17 -0.46 14.45 0.16
CA GLY A 17 -1.14 15.72 -0.11
C GLY A 17 -2.07 16.26 1.00
N ASN A 18 -3.34 16.48 0.68
CA ASN A 18 -4.27 17.08 1.65
C ASN A 18 -4.58 16.12 2.84
N LYS A 19 -5.30 16.60 3.87
CA LYS A 19 -5.53 15.85 5.12
C LYS A 19 -6.14 14.45 4.87
N THR A 20 -7.05 14.33 3.92
CA THR A 20 -7.67 13.06 3.53
C THR A 20 -6.65 12.14 2.86
N GLN A 21 -5.91 12.67 1.88
CA GLN A 21 -4.85 11.91 1.22
C GLN A 21 -3.80 11.41 2.21
N LYS A 22 -3.41 12.21 3.22
CA LYS A 22 -2.42 11.78 4.22
C LYS A 22 -2.81 10.50 4.96
N LYS A 23 -4.10 10.22 5.15
CA LYS A 23 -4.57 8.94 5.71
C LYS A 23 -4.19 7.78 4.80
N TRP A 24 -4.45 7.91 3.51
CA TRP A 24 -4.10 6.91 2.50
C TRP A 24 -2.59 6.76 2.35
N TRP A 25 -1.85 7.87 2.32
CA TRP A 25 -0.38 7.87 2.26
C TRP A 25 0.24 7.13 3.46
N ARG A 26 -0.40 7.12 4.63
CA ARG A 26 0.07 6.30 5.77
C ARG A 26 -0.10 4.81 5.52
N ILE A 27 -1.14 4.38 4.81
CA ILE A 27 -1.43 2.95 4.58
C ILE A 27 -0.52 2.34 3.50
N ILE A 28 -0.21 3.09 2.44
CA ILE A 28 0.52 2.55 1.26
C ILE A 28 1.82 1.79 1.64
N PRO A 29 2.72 2.31 2.50
CA PRO A 29 3.93 1.60 2.89
C PRO A 29 3.64 0.27 3.59
N HIS A 30 2.59 0.21 4.41
CA HIS A 30 2.17 -1.04 5.07
C HIS A 30 1.66 -2.07 4.06
N CYS A 31 0.90 -1.65 3.05
CA CYS A 31 0.43 -2.56 1.99
C CYS A 31 1.60 -3.12 1.16
N ILE A 32 2.56 -2.27 0.79
CA ILE A 32 3.76 -2.70 0.06
C ILE A 32 4.56 -3.70 0.91
N TRP A 33 4.83 -3.35 2.16
CA TRP A 33 5.58 -4.21 3.08
C TRP A 33 4.90 -5.56 3.27
N TRP A 34 3.59 -5.56 3.55
CA TRP A 34 2.80 -6.77 3.75
C TRP A 34 2.78 -7.66 2.51
N THR A 35 2.57 -7.09 1.34
CA THR A 35 2.51 -7.84 0.08
C THR A 35 3.86 -8.48 -0.25
N ILE A 36 4.97 -7.74 -0.10
CA ILE A 36 6.32 -8.27 -0.31
C ILE A 36 6.64 -9.36 0.70
N TRP A 37 6.27 -9.16 1.98
CA TRP A 37 6.47 -10.16 3.02
C TRP A 37 5.70 -11.45 2.68
N ARG A 38 4.41 -11.36 2.30
CA ARG A 38 3.61 -12.52 1.89
C ARG A 38 4.21 -13.24 0.69
N GLU A 39 4.63 -12.52 -0.34
CA GLU A 39 5.24 -13.12 -1.53
C GLU A 39 6.54 -13.85 -1.20
N ARG A 40 7.41 -13.25 -0.36
CA ARG A 40 8.68 -13.87 0.05
C ARG A 40 8.45 -15.14 0.85
N ASN A 41 7.49 -15.14 1.79
CA ASN A 41 7.16 -16.32 2.56
C ASN A 41 6.50 -17.40 1.70
N GLY A 42 5.60 -17.02 0.79
CA GLY A 42 4.95 -17.97 -0.13
C GLY A 42 5.98 -18.69 -1.02
N ARG A 43 6.99 -17.98 -1.51
CA ARG A 43 8.08 -18.60 -2.29
C ARG A 43 8.94 -19.56 -1.47
N ASN A 44 9.19 -19.23 -0.20
CA ASN A 44 10.14 -19.98 0.62
C ASN A 44 9.49 -21.16 1.38
N PHE A 45 8.21 -21.06 1.70
CA PHE A 45 7.49 -22.02 2.55
C PHE A 45 6.33 -22.72 1.84
N GLU A 46 5.81 -22.17 0.74
CA GLU A 46 4.60 -22.68 0.07
C GLU A 46 4.83 -23.00 -1.42
N ASP A 47 6.05 -22.78 -1.94
CA ASP A 47 6.41 -22.94 -3.37
C ASP A 47 5.51 -22.13 -4.33
N ILE A 48 4.96 -21.01 -3.85
CA ILE A 48 4.09 -20.12 -4.63
C ILE A 48 4.92 -19.01 -5.27
N PHE A 49 4.81 -18.86 -6.59
CA PHE A 49 5.48 -17.80 -7.35
C PHE A 49 4.46 -16.98 -8.14
N ASN A 50 4.17 -15.77 -7.67
CA ASN A 50 3.32 -14.86 -8.42
C ASN A 50 4.15 -14.02 -9.40
N ASN A 51 3.58 -13.72 -10.56
CA ASN A 51 4.18 -12.74 -11.46
C ASN A 51 4.02 -11.32 -10.89
N ILE A 52 4.79 -10.36 -11.42
CA ILE A 52 4.78 -8.97 -10.94
C ILE A 52 3.40 -8.32 -11.01
N GLN A 53 2.59 -8.68 -12.01
CA GLN A 53 1.25 -8.12 -12.19
C GLN A 53 0.33 -8.55 -11.02
N LYS A 54 0.33 -9.84 -10.68
CA LYS A 54 -0.45 -10.39 -9.57
C LYS A 54 0.02 -9.86 -8.21
N ILE A 55 1.33 -9.62 -8.04
CA ILE A 55 1.86 -8.97 -6.84
C ILE A 55 1.33 -7.53 -6.72
N LYS A 56 1.33 -6.76 -7.82
CA LYS A 56 0.76 -5.40 -7.84
C LYS A 56 -0.73 -5.41 -7.51
N GLU A 57 -1.49 -6.30 -8.12
CA GLU A 57 -2.92 -6.46 -7.86
C GLU A 57 -3.20 -6.81 -6.40
N SER A 58 -2.42 -7.71 -5.80
CA SER A 58 -2.53 -8.05 -4.38
C SER A 58 -2.23 -6.85 -3.47
N CYS A 59 -1.25 -6.01 -3.83
CA CYS A 59 -0.95 -4.79 -3.09
C CYS A 59 -2.09 -3.78 -3.16
N ILE A 60 -2.69 -3.58 -4.34
CA ILE A 60 -3.83 -2.69 -4.55
C ILE A 60 -5.06 -3.20 -3.81
N ALA A 61 -5.34 -4.51 -3.88
CA ALA A 61 -6.45 -5.13 -3.17
C ALA A 61 -6.31 -4.98 -1.65
N THR A 62 -5.09 -5.19 -1.12
CA THR A 62 -4.78 -4.95 0.29
C THR A 62 -5.01 -3.49 0.64
N PHE A 63 -4.52 -2.54 -0.17
CA PHE A 63 -4.75 -1.12 0.06
C PHE A 63 -6.24 -0.76 0.10
N TYR A 64 -7.03 -1.27 -0.86
CA TYR A 64 -8.48 -1.06 -0.88
C TYR A 64 -9.17 -1.59 0.39
N PHE A 65 -8.81 -2.82 0.81
CA PHE A 65 -9.36 -3.44 2.02
C PHE A 65 -9.08 -2.58 3.25
N TRP A 66 -7.83 -2.15 3.46
CA TRP A 66 -7.44 -1.35 4.62
C TRP A 66 -8.02 0.06 4.59
N CYS A 67 -8.16 0.66 3.40
CA CYS A 67 -8.86 1.93 3.24
C CYS A 67 -10.32 1.80 3.68
N LYS A 68 -11.04 0.77 3.22
CA LYS A 68 -12.44 0.54 3.57
C LYS A 68 -12.64 0.30 5.08
N GLU A 69 -11.78 -0.49 5.71
CA GLU A 69 -11.88 -0.83 7.13
C GLU A 69 -11.54 0.34 8.07
N HIS A 70 -10.53 1.15 7.72
CA HIS A 70 -10.07 2.25 8.60
C HIS A 70 -10.67 3.62 8.26
N TYR A 71 -11.16 3.83 7.04
CA TYR A 71 -11.60 5.12 6.55
C TYR A 71 -12.86 4.93 5.68
N VAL A 72 -14.04 5.13 6.27
CA VAL A 72 -15.32 5.12 5.53
C VAL A 72 -15.32 6.30 4.55
N GLU A 73 -14.81 6.11 3.33
CA GLU A 73 -14.67 7.16 2.33
C GLU A 73 -15.09 6.67 0.92
N ASN A 74 -15.51 7.64 0.11
CA ASN A 74 -16.18 7.45 -1.17
C ASN A 74 -15.25 6.74 -2.17
N ALA A 75 -15.60 5.54 -2.62
CA ALA A 75 -14.78 4.69 -3.51
C ALA A 75 -14.26 5.44 -4.74
N LYS A 76 -15.01 6.44 -5.23
CA LYS A 76 -14.61 7.31 -6.34
C LYS A 76 -13.28 8.04 -6.11
N GLN A 77 -13.06 8.60 -4.91
CA GLN A 77 -11.81 9.32 -4.61
C GLN A 77 -10.60 8.40 -4.53
N LEU A 78 -10.81 7.14 -4.14
CA LEU A 78 -9.77 6.14 -4.09
C LEU A 78 -9.37 5.68 -5.50
N VAL A 79 -10.34 5.53 -6.40
CA VAL A 79 -10.10 5.22 -7.81
C VAL A 79 -9.34 6.36 -8.50
N ASP A 80 -9.72 7.62 -8.23
CA ASP A 80 -9.00 8.81 -8.73
C ASP A 80 -7.54 8.83 -8.22
N LEU A 81 -7.30 8.49 -6.96
CA LEU A 81 -5.94 8.43 -6.37
C LEU A 81 -5.06 7.38 -7.06
N LEU A 82 -5.64 6.23 -7.41
CA LEU A 82 -4.92 5.13 -8.05
C LEU A 82 -4.69 5.37 -9.54
N GLY A 83 -5.22 6.46 -10.11
CA GLY A 83 -5.13 6.76 -11.54
C GLY A 83 -5.84 5.72 -12.40
N LEU A 84 -6.92 5.13 -11.86
CA LEU A 84 -7.72 4.08 -12.51
C LEU A 84 -8.93 4.64 -13.29
N LEU A 85 -9.01 5.97 -13.42
CA LEU A 85 -9.96 6.72 -14.25
C LEU A 85 -9.20 7.70 -15.16
#